data_AF-A0A433WZP6-F1
#
_entry.id   AF-A0A433WZP6-F1
#
_cell.length_a   1.000
_cell.length_b   1.000
_cell.length_c   1.000
_cell.angle_alpha   90.00
_cell.angle_beta   90.00
_cell.angle_gamma   90.00
#
_symmetry.space_group_name_H-M   'P 1'
#
loop_
_entity.id
_entity.type
_entity.pdbx_description
1 polymer ?
#
loop_
_entity_poly.entity_id
_entity_poly.type
_entity_poly.pdbx_seq_one_letter_code
_entity_poly.pdbx_strand_id
1 'polypeptide(L)' 'MNLDWQQLYATFLPFIPAEIAGDLTLVGTFIIALCALVARFWPKPATGSKWFALYSLINKIGMNSKHAANADDAEEPRR' A
#
# COMPACT_ATOMS: atom_id res chain seq x y z
N MET A 1 31.73 -0.45 2.80
CA MET A 1 31.32 -1.48 1.83
C MET A 1 30.10 -0.92 1.10
N ASN A 2 30.22 -0.62 -0.19
CA ASN A 2 29.03 -0.34 -1.01
C ASN A 2 28.39 -1.69 -1.30
N LEU A 3 27.18 -1.91 -0.77
CA LEU A 3 26.38 -3.07 -1.12
C LEU A 3 25.93 -2.90 -2.57
N ASP A 4 26.50 -3.71 -3.45
CA ASP A 4 26.03 -3.81 -4.82
C ASP A 4 24.71 -4.60 -4.83
N TRP A 5 23.61 -3.86 -4.66
CA TRP A 5 22.26 -4.40 -4.65
C TRP A 5 21.90 -5.12 -5.95
N GLN A 6 22.53 -4.75 -7.07
CA GLN A 6 22.31 -5.41 -8.35
C GLN A 6 22.94 -6.81 -8.35
N GLN A 7 24.16 -6.96 -7.81
CA GLN A 7 24.79 -8.27 -7.63
C GLN A 7 24.01 -9.16 -6.65
N LEU A 8 23.52 -8.60 -5.54
CA LEU A 8 22.69 -9.34 -4.58
C LEU A 8 21.41 -9.85 -5.25
N TYR A 9 20.69 -8.99 -5.98
CA TYR A 9 19.49 -9.38 -6.70
C TYR A 9 19.76 -10.48 -7.73
N ALA A 10 20.81 -10.32 -8.56
CA ALA A 10 21.18 -11.30 -9.57
C ALA A 10 21.57 -12.67 -8.98
N THR A 11 22.13 -12.68 -7.77
CA THR A 11 22.48 -13.91 -7.04
C THR A 11 21.24 -14.66 -6.56
N PHE A 12 20.21 -13.94 -6.11
CA PHE A 12 18.98 -14.54 -5.57
C PHE A 12 17.92 -14.83 -6.64
N LEU A 13 17.94 -14.13 -7.77
CA LEU A 13 16.95 -14.25 -8.84
C LEU A 13 16.71 -15.70 -9.31
N PRO A 14 17.72 -16.57 -9.48
CA PRO A 14 17.51 -17.95 -9.92
C PRO A 14 16.79 -18.82 -8.88
N PHE A 15 16.77 -18.42 -7.61
CA PHE A 15 16.10 -19.14 -6.51
C PHE A 15 14.63 -18.73 -6.35
N ILE A 16 14.16 -17.73 -7.09
CA ILE A 16 12.76 -17.31 -7.09
C ILE A 16 12.10 -17.92 -8.32
N PRO A 17 11.18 -18.89 -8.16
CA PRO A 17 10.40 -19.42 -9.27
C PRO A 17 9.66 -18.28 -9.98
N ALA A 18 9.74 -18.25 -11.31
CA ALA A 18 9.12 -17.20 -12.12
C ALA A 18 7.60 -17.09 -11.86
N GLU A 19 6.95 -18.23 -11.61
CA GLU A 19 5.53 -18.32 -11.26
C GLU A 19 5.23 -17.55 -9.96
N ILE A 20 6.02 -17.77 -8.91
CA ILE A 20 5.85 -17.07 -7.62
C ILE A 20 6.05 -15.56 -7.77
N ALA A 21 7.07 -15.14 -8.55
CA ALA A 21 7.30 -13.72 -8.81
C ALA A 21 6.13 -13.09 -9.59
N GLY A 22 5.61 -13.79 -10.59
CA GLY A 22 4.45 -13.37 -11.37
C GLY A 22 3.19 -13.25 -10.51
N ASP A 23 2.88 -14.27 -9.72
CA ASP A 23 1.71 -14.31 -8.84
C ASP A 23 1.77 -13.23 -7.77
N LEU A 24 2.92 -13.04 -7.12
CA LEU A 24 3.11 -11.97 -6.13
C LEU A 24 2.92 -10.59 -6.75
N THR A 25 3.43 -10.38 -7.96
CA THR A 25 3.27 -9.12 -8.68
C THR A 25 1.80 -8.88 -9.02
N LEU A 26 1.10 -9.90 -9.52
CA LEU A 26 -0.31 -9.82 -9.88
C LEU A 26 -1.20 -9.53 -8.67
N VAL A 27 -1.06 -10.31 -7.60
CA VAL A 27 -1.83 -10.15 -6.37
C VAL A 27 -1.51 -8.83 -5.69
N GLY A 28 -0.23 -8.46 -5.61
CA GLY A 28 0.20 -7.19 -5.03
C GLY A 28 -0.37 -6.00 -5.79
N THR A 29 -0.32 -6.02 -7.12
CA THR A 29 -0.89 -4.95 -7.96
C THR A 29 -2.40 -4.85 -7.78
N PHE A 30 -3.10 -5.99 -7.72
CA PHE A 30 -4.53 -6.02 -7.46
C PHE A 30 -4.89 -5.40 -6.11
N ILE A 31 -4.17 -5.76 -5.04
CA ILE A 31 -4.40 -5.22 -3.69
C ILE A 31 -4.18 -3.71 -3.68
N ILE A 32 -3.11 -3.21 -4.30
CA ILE A 32 -2.82 -1.77 -4.37
C ILE A 32 -3.92 -1.03 -5.14
N ALA A 33 -4.33 -1.55 -6.30
CA ALA A 33 -5.43 -0.98 -7.09
C ALA A 33 -6.76 -0.97 -6.31
N LEU A 34 -7.05 -2.04 -5.56
CA LEU A 34 -8.21 -2.10 -4.69
C LEU A 34 -8.15 -1.05 -3.57
N CYS A 35 -6.99 -0.87 -2.93
CA CYS A 35 -6.79 0.16 -1.93
C CYS A 35 -7.01 1.56 -2.51
N ALA A 36 -6.55 1.81 -3.74
CA ALA A 36 -6.78 3.08 -4.43
C ALA A 36 -8.26 3.32 -4.74
N LEU A 37 -9.01 2.28 -5.16
CA LEU A 37 -10.45 2.37 -5.37
C LEU A 37 -11.19 2.69 -4.08
N VAL A 38 -10.87 1.99 -2.99
CA VAL A 38 -11.45 2.26 -1.67
C VAL A 38 -11.13 3.70 -1.26
N ALA A 39 -9.87 4.14 -1.42
CA ALA A 39 -9.49 5.51 -1.09
C ALA A 39 -10.21 6.56 -1.95
N ARG A 40 -10.63 6.22 -3.17
CA ARG A 40 -11.38 7.13 -4.03
C ARG A 40 -12.87 7.23 -3.68
N PHE A 41 -13.50 6.13 -3.29
CA PHE A 41 -14.96 6.07 -3.13
C PHE A 41 -15.45 5.98 -1.70
N TRP A 42 -14.58 5.66 -0.73
CA TRP A 42 -14.97 5.50 0.67
C TRP A 42 -14.66 6.79 1.46
N PRO A 43 -15.67 7.57 1.90
CA PRO A 43 -15.44 8.77 2.71
C PRO A 43 -14.93 8.45 4.12
N LYS A 44 -14.07 9.30 4.69
CA LYS A 44 -13.48 9.09 6.01
C LYS A 44 -14.56 8.77 7.07
N PRO A 45 -14.51 7.60 7.72
CA PRO A 45 -15.45 7.26 8.78
C PRO A 45 -15.16 8.06 10.06
N ALA A 46 -16.18 8.27 10.90
CA ALA A 46 -16.05 9.02 12.14
C ALA A 46 -14.97 8.44 13.08
N THR A 47 -14.22 9.33 13.74
CA THR A 47 -13.19 8.97 14.71
C THR A 47 -13.80 8.14 15.85
N GLY A 48 -13.27 6.94 16.09
CA GLY A 48 -13.79 5.98 17.07
C GLY A 48 -14.75 4.92 16.52
N SER A 49 -15.13 4.99 15.24
CA SER A 49 -15.89 3.91 14.58
C SER A 49 -15.02 2.66 14.40
N LYS A 50 -15.64 1.46 14.48
CA LYS A 50 -14.99 0.18 14.15
C LYS A 50 -14.41 0.18 12.72
N TRP A 51 -15.04 0.94 11.83
CA TRP A 51 -14.62 1.09 10.43
C TRP A 51 -13.40 1.99 10.26
N PHE A 52 -13.08 2.84 11.25
CA PHE A 52 -11.91 3.71 11.21
C PHE A 52 -10.60 2.92 11.26
N ALA A 53 -10.55 1.83 12.03
CA ALA A 53 -9.37 0.96 12.08
C ALA A 53 -9.10 0.28 10.71
N LEU A 54 -10.15 -0.24 10.07
CA LEU A 54 -10.05 -0.84 8.73
C LEU A 54 -9.67 0.21 7.69
N TYR A 55 -10.28 1.39 7.76
CA TYR A 55 -9.98 2.53 6.90
C TYR A 55 -8.50 2.96 7.00
N SER A 56 -7.96 3.06 8.22
CA SER A 56 -6.55 3.40 8.45
C SER A 56 -5.61 2.31 7.92
N LEU A 57 -5.98 1.04 8.11
CA LEU A 57 -5.20 -0.09 7.59
C LEU A 57 -5.10 -0.07 6.06
N ILE A 58 -6.22 0.12 5.36
CA ILE A 58 -6.26 0.18 3.89
C ILE A 58 -5.40 1.33 3.36
N ASN A 59 -5.50 2.51 3.98
CA ASN A 59 -4.68 3.65 3.57
C ASN A 59 -3.18 3.45 3.83
N LYS A 60 -2.80 2.72 4.88
CA LYS A 60 -1.40 2.35 5.14
C LYS A 60 -0.88 1.34 4.12
N ILE A 61 -1.67 0.30 3.81
CA ILE A 61 -1.29 -0.73 2.83
C ILE A 61 -1.14 -0.12 1.43
N GLY A 62 -2.10 0.71 1.02
CA GLY A 62 -2.06 1.39 -0.26
C GLY A 62 -1.09 2.57 -0.33
N MET A 63 -0.42 2.92 0.79
CA MET A 63 0.39 4.14 0.92
C MET A 63 -0.37 5.41 0.48
N ASN A 64 -1.68 5.43 0.73
CA ASN A 64 -2.58 6.50 0.30
C ASN A 64 -2.54 7.75 1.19
N SER A 65 -1.85 7.70 2.34
CA SER A 65 -1.62 8.88 3.19
C SER A 65 -1.02 10.02 2.36
N LYS A 66 -1.51 11.26 2.51
CA LYS A 66 -1.12 12.46 1.74
C LYS A 66 -1.52 12.50 0.27
N HIS A 67 -1.95 11.39 -0.33
CA HIS A 67 -2.23 11.30 -1.76
C HIS A 67 -3.71 11.12 -2.07
N ALA A 68 -4.46 10.45 -1.21
CA ALA A 68 -5.89 10.26 -1.40
C ALA A 68 -6.70 11.45 -0.87
N ALA A 69 -7.74 11.82 -1.62
CA ALA A 69 -8.65 12.91 -1.25
C ALA A 69 -9.39 12.66 0.08
N ASN A 70 -9.49 11.40 0.51
CA ASN A 70 -10.12 11.03 1.76
C ASN A 70 -9.12 10.83 2.91
N ALA A 71 -7.81 10.93 2.67
CA ALA A 71 -6.77 10.47 3.57
C ALA A 71 -6.89 11.08 4.98
N ASP A 72 -6.47 10.32 5.99
CA ASP A 72 -6.68 10.66 7.40
C ASP A 72 -6.04 12.01 7.79
N ASP A 73 -4.96 12.37 7.08
CA ASP A 73 -4.18 13.60 7.20
C ASP A 73 -4.68 14.77 6.32
N ALA A 74 -5.66 14.55 5.45
CA ALA A 74 -6.31 15.64 4.70
C ALA A 74 -7.10 16.58 5.62
N GLU A 75 -7.51 16.11 6.80
CA GLU A 75 -8.08 16.91 7.87
C GLU A 75 -7.00 17.32 8.87
N GLU A 76 -6.00 18.08 8.44
CA GLU A 76 -5.08 18.72 9.39
C GLU A 76 -5.89 19.74 10.23
N PRO A 77 -5.95 19.62 11.57
CA PRO A 77 -6.58 20.65 12.37
C PRO A 77 -5.71 21.91 12.28
N ARG A 78 -6.23 22.95 11.62
CA ARG A 78 -5.66 24.30 11.68
C ARG A 78 -5.43 24.65 13.15
N ARG A 79 -4.15 24.71 13.55
CA ARG A 79 -3.73 25.33 14.82
C ARG A 79 -3.97 26.82 14.78
#